data_AF-A0A925E9W2-F1
#
_entry.id   AF-A0A925E9W2-F1
#
_cell.length_a   1.000
_cell.length_b   1.000
_cell.length_c   1.000
_cell.angle_alpha   90.00
_cell.angle_beta   90.00
_cell.angle_gamma   90.00
#
_symmetry.space_group_name_H-M   'P 1'
#
loop_
_entity.id
_entity.type
_entity.pdbx_description
1 polymer ?
#
loop_
_entity_poly.entity_id
_entity_poly.type
_entity_poly.pdbx_seq_one_letter_code
_entity_poly.pdbx_strand_id
1 'polypeptide(L)'
;MKFEALTIKDIAKALGLSTSTVSRALRDSYEISPETKKLVLEYAEKNNYNPNPIALSLKERRSRSIGVVVCEIANSYFSQVINGIESIAYDHGYNVIIAQSRESFDREILNLQYLTSRSIDGLIISISTETTDFSYLKEL
;
A
#
# COMPACT_ATOMS: atom_id res chain seq x y z
N MET A 1 7.87 14.20 15.15
CA MET A 1 8.94 14.22 14.13
C MET A 1 8.31 14.02 12.77
N LYS A 2 8.45 14.97 11.84
CA LYS A 2 8.14 14.71 10.43
C LYS A 2 9.35 13.99 9.84
N PHE A 3 9.16 12.77 9.37
CA PHE A 3 10.15 12.13 8.50
C PHE A 3 10.00 12.77 7.12
N GLU A 4 10.72 13.87 6.87
CA GLU A 4 10.76 14.49 5.55
C GLU A 4 11.57 13.59 4.62
N ALA A 5 10.85 12.73 3.90
CA ALA A 5 11.44 11.92 2.85
C ALA A 5 11.79 12.80 1.65
N LEU A 6 13.01 12.65 1.14
CA LEU A 6 13.42 13.27 -0.12
C LEU A 6 12.42 12.92 -1.22
N THR A 7 11.96 13.90 -1.99
CA THR A 7 10.96 13.69 -3.04
C THR A 7 11.60 13.74 -4.43
N ILE A 8 10.87 13.25 -5.45
CA ILE A 8 11.28 13.38 -6.86
C ILE A 8 11.50 14.85 -7.24
N LYS A 9 10.74 15.78 -6.65
CA LYS A 9 10.88 17.22 -6.90
C LYS A 9 12.23 17.74 -6.40
N ASP A 10 12.71 17.21 -5.28
CA ASP A 10 13.99 17.62 -4.69
C ASP A 10 15.15 17.13 -5.55
N ILE A 11 15.10 15.88 -6.02
CA ILE A 11 16.09 15.33 -6.95
C ILE A 11 16.11 16.11 -8.26
N ALA A 12 14.93 16.39 -8.82
CA ALA A 12 14.79 17.16 -10.06
C ALA A 12 15.43 18.55 -9.93
N LYS A 13 15.18 19.23 -8.80
CA LYS A 13 15.78 20.54 -8.50
C LYS A 13 17.29 20.46 -8.32
N ALA A 14 17.80 19.44 -7.64
CA ALA A 14 19.24 19.28 -7.40
C ALA A 14 20.03 18.96 -8.67
N LEU A 15 19.45 18.21 -9.61
CA LEU A 15 20.08 17.81 -10.86
C LEU A 15 19.76 18.73 -12.05
N GLY A 16 18.89 19.74 -11.86
CA GLY A 16 18.45 20.62 -12.96
C GLY A 16 17.61 19.92 -14.02
N LEU A 17 16.92 18.82 -13.65
CA LEU A 17 16.11 18.01 -14.55
C LEU A 17 14.61 18.24 -14.33
N SER A 18 13.78 17.85 -15.29
CA SER A 18 12.33 17.82 -15.06
C SER A 18 11.96 16.65 -14.14
N THR A 19 10.90 16.80 -13.34
CA THR A 19 10.34 15.70 -12.53
C THR A 19 9.98 14.48 -13.37
N SER A 20 9.55 14.70 -14.62
CA SER A 20 9.23 13.63 -15.57
C SER A 20 10.47 12.87 -16.03
N THR A 21 11.61 13.56 -16.18
CA THR A 21 12.90 12.96 -16.55
C THR A 21 13.43 12.10 -15.40
N VAL A 22 13.41 12.64 -14.17
CA VAL A 22 13.82 11.89 -12.97
C VAL A 22 12.93 10.67 -12.75
N SER A 23 11.61 10.82 -12.87
CA SER A 23 10.67 9.69 -12.73
C SER A 23 10.91 8.59 -13.76
N ARG A 24 11.30 8.94 -15.00
CA ARG A 24 11.60 7.96 -16.05
C ARG A 24 12.95 7.29 -15.87
N ALA A 25 13.95 8.06 -15.43
CA ALA A 25 15.27 7.54 -15.08
C ALA A 25 15.19 6.50 -13.95
N LEU A 26 14.44 6.81 -12.88
CA LEU A 26 14.24 5.90 -11.73
C LEU A 26 13.45 4.62 -12.09
N ARG A 27 12.68 4.63 -13.19
CA ARG A 27 11.91 3.47 -13.68
C ARG A 27 12.63 2.69 -14.78
N ASP A 28 13.91 3.00 -15.00
CA ASP A 28 14.71 2.36 -16.03
C ASP A 28 14.15 2.53 -17.47
N SER A 29 13.42 3.61 -17.76
CA SER A 29 12.82 3.84 -19.09
C SER A 29 13.89 3.92 -20.21
N TYR A 30 13.55 3.40 -21.39
CA TYR A 30 14.38 3.49 -22.61
C TYR A 30 14.41 4.91 -23.21
N GLU A 31 13.48 5.78 -22.81
CA GLU A 31 13.38 7.16 -23.29
C GLU A 31 14.47 8.10 -22.73
N ILE A 32 15.27 7.62 -21.77
CA ILE A 32 16.27 8.43 -21.06
C ILE A 32 17.68 7.94 -21.39
N SER A 33 18.59 8.87 -21.67
CA SER A 33 19.99 8.52 -21.97
C SER A 33 20.65 7.76 -20.80
N PRO A 34 21.55 6.80 -21.07
CA PRO A 34 22.24 6.04 -20.03
C PRO A 34 22.98 6.94 -19.03
N GLU A 35 23.57 8.04 -19.52
CA GLU A 35 24.28 9.04 -18.72
C GLU A 35 23.36 9.72 -17.70
N THR A 36 22.19 10.18 -18.16
CA THR A 36 21.19 10.83 -17.28
C THR A 36 20.63 9.83 -16.28
N LYS A 37 20.40 8.58 -16.70
CA LYS A 37 19.91 7.51 -15.84
C LYS A 37 20.89 7.23 -14.70
N LYS A 38 22.17 7.09 -15.02
CA LYS A 38 23.24 6.87 -14.04
C LYS A 38 23.34 8.02 -13.04
N LEU A 39 23.33 9.26 -13.52
CA LEU A 39 23.38 10.46 -12.67
C LEU A 39 22.23 10.51 -11.66
N VAL A 40 21.01 10.21 -12.10
CA VAL A 40 19.83 10.21 -11.23
C VAL A 40 19.89 9.08 -10.21
N LEU A 41 20.28 7.87 -10.61
CA LEU A 41 20.38 6.72 -9.71
C LEU A 41 21.45 6.92 -8.62
N GLU A 42 22.65 7.40 -8.99
CA GLU A 42 23.72 7.69 -8.03
C GLU A 42 23.29 8.77 -7.03
N TYR A 43 22.59 9.81 -7.47
CA TYR A 43 22.07 10.84 -6.57
C TYR A 43 21.00 10.29 -5.63
N ALA A 44 20.08 9.48 -6.16
CA ALA A 44 19.01 8.86 -5.38
C ALA A 44 19.58 7.94 -4.30
N GLU A 45 20.54 7.09 -4.65
CA GLU A 45 21.21 6.16 -3.75
C GLU A 45 21.99 6.91 -2.66
N LYS A 46 22.81 7.91 -3.04
CA LYS A 46 23.59 8.72 -2.09
C LYS A 46 22.73 9.46 -1.06
N ASN A 47 21.50 9.81 -1.42
CA ASN A 47 20.58 10.55 -0.55
C ASN A 47 19.49 9.66 0.07
N ASN A 48 19.62 8.33 0.02
CA ASN A 48 18.63 7.37 0.53
C ASN A 48 17.20 7.66 0.05
N TYR A 49 17.06 8.06 -1.22
CA TYR A 49 15.74 8.25 -1.81
C TYR A 49 15.01 6.93 -1.92
N ASN A 50 13.78 6.89 -1.41
CA ASN A 50 12.90 5.74 -1.58
C ASN A 50 11.58 6.21 -2.22
N PRO A 51 11.11 5.58 -3.32
CA PRO A 51 9.85 5.95 -3.94
C PRO A 51 8.70 5.87 -2.94
N ASN A 52 7.87 6.92 -2.87
CA ASN A 52 6.72 6.90 -1.98
C ASN A 52 5.65 5.94 -2.54
N PRO A 53 5.32 4.84 -1.84
CA PRO A 53 4.36 3.85 -2.33
C PRO A 53 2.96 4.45 -2.51
N ILE A 54 2.56 5.46 -1.72
CA ILE A 54 1.28 6.16 -1.86
C ILE A 54 1.24 6.98 -3.16
N ALA A 55 2.35 7.63 -3.52
CA ALA A 55 2.43 8.38 -4.78
C ALA A 55 2.43 7.43 -5.99
N LEU A 56 3.02 6.24 -5.83
CA LEU A 56 3.02 5.20 -6.85
C LEU A 56 1.62 4.61 -7.04
N SER A 57 0.91 4.30 -5.96
CA SER A 57 -0.45 3.72 -6.01
C SER A 57 -1.47 4.66 -6.64
N LEU A 58 -1.40 5.96 -6.33
CA LEU A 58 -2.26 6.98 -6.95
C LEU A 58 -2.06 7.05 -8.47
N LYS A 59 -0.82 6.88 -8.93
CA LYS A 59 -0.50 6.88 -10.37
C LYS A 59 -0.93 5.58 -11.06
N GLU A 60 -0.72 4.44 -10.40
CA GLU A 60 -1.07 3.11 -10.96
C GLU A 60 -2.55 2.75 -10.78
N ARG A 61 -3.32 3.56 -10.01
CA ARG A 61 -4.70 3.27 -9.59
C ARG A 61 -4.84 1.88 -8.93
N ARG A 62 -3.77 1.43 -8.27
CA ARG A 62 -3.70 0.15 -7.56
C ARG A 62 -2.95 0.38 -6.27
N SER A 63 -3.58 0.11 -5.14
CA SER A 63 -2.95 0.27 -3.82
C SER A 63 -1.97 -0.85 -3.49
N ARG A 64 -2.05 -1.98 -4.21
CA ARG A 64 -1.39 -3.24 -3.85
C ARG A 64 -1.61 -3.56 -2.38
N SER A 65 -2.82 -3.33 -1.90
CA SER A 65 -3.18 -3.50 -0.50
C SER A 65 -4.43 -4.38 -0.38
N ILE A 66 -4.38 -5.39 0.48
CA ILE A 66 -5.48 -6.28 0.81
C ILE A 66 -5.93 -5.98 2.24
N GLY A 67 -7.21 -5.67 2.42
CA GLY A 67 -7.82 -5.56 3.73
C GLY A 67 -8.18 -6.93 4.28
N VAL A 68 -7.83 -7.21 5.54
CA VAL A 68 -8.20 -8.44 6.24
C VAL A 68 -8.92 -8.08 7.53
N VAL A 69 -10.20 -8.42 7.63
CA VAL A 69 -11.00 -8.22 8.84
C VAL A 69 -11.19 -9.57 9.52
N VAL A 70 -10.75 -9.68 10.78
CA VAL A 70 -10.93 -10.89 11.60
C VAL A 70 -11.77 -10.61 12.84
N CYS A 71 -12.34 -11.64 13.45
CA CYS A 71 -13.09 -11.44 14.69
C CYS A 71 -12.16 -11.12 15.87
N GLU A 72 -11.13 -11.94 16.09
CA GLU A 72 -10.19 -11.74 17.20
C GLU A 72 -8.78 -12.25 16.85
N ILE A 73 -7.80 -11.36 16.85
CA ILE A 73 -6.40 -11.69 16.50
C ILE A 73 -5.77 -12.64 17.54
N ALA A 74 -6.16 -12.50 18.81
CA ALA A 74 -5.64 -13.32 19.91
C ALA A 74 -6.03 -14.81 19.80
N ASN A 75 -7.00 -15.15 18.96
CA ASN A 75 -7.35 -16.53 18.67
C ASN A 75 -6.29 -17.16 17.75
N SER A 76 -5.70 -18.27 18.19
CA SER A 76 -4.66 -19.01 17.46
C SER A 76 -5.06 -19.40 16.03
N TYR A 77 -6.35 -19.62 15.77
CA TYR A 77 -6.87 -19.89 14.43
C TYR A 77 -6.66 -18.69 13.50
N PHE A 78 -7.12 -17.50 13.90
CA PHE A 78 -6.98 -16.29 13.08
C PHE A 78 -5.52 -15.86 12.94
N SER A 79 -4.69 -16.06 13.95
CA SER A 79 -3.24 -15.82 13.85
C SER A 79 -2.60 -16.68 12.74
N GLN A 80 -2.96 -17.96 12.63
CA GLN A 80 -2.44 -18.83 11.56
C GLN A 80 -2.98 -18.43 10.18
N VAL A 81 -4.26 -18.06 10.08
CA VAL A 81 -4.87 -17.58 8.84
C VAL A 81 -4.19 -16.30 8.35
N ILE A 82 -3.99 -15.33 9.24
CA ILE A 82 -3.30 -14.07 8.95
C ILE A 82 -1.89 -14.34 8.42
N ASN A 83 -1.14 -15.22 9.08
CA ASN A 83 0.21 -15.59 8.64
C ASN A 83 0.21 -16.17 7.22
N GLY A 84 -0.73 -17.09 6.93
CA GLY A 84 -0.86 -17.65 5.57
C GLY A 84 -1.21 -16.60 4.52
N ILE A 85 -2.13 -15.68 4.83
CA ILE A 85 -2.50 -14.58 3.92
C ILE A 85 -1.30 -13.66 3.69
N GLU A 86 -0.62 -13.25 4.77
CA GLU A 86 0.53 -12.34 4.70
C GLU A 86 1.66 -12.93 3.88
N SER A 87 2.04 -14.19 4.11
CA SER A 87 3.13 -14.84 3.38
C SER A 87 2.89 -14.83 1.88
N ILE A 88 1.69 -15.20 1.43
CA ILE A 88 1.36 -15.25 0.00
C ILE A 88 1.26 -13.84 -0.58
N ALA A 89 0.63 -12.91 0.14
CA ALA A 89 0.49 -11.52 -0.31
C ALA A 89 1.86 -10.85 -0.47
N TYR A 90 2.77 -11.08 0.48
CA TYR A 90 4.13 -10.55 0.47
C TYR A 90 4.91 -11.02 -0.76
N ASP A 91 4.85 -12.32 -1.06
CA ASP A 91 5.52 -12.90 -2.24
C ASP A 91 5.00 -12.31 -3.57
N HIS A 92 3.77 -11.81 -3.59
CA HIS A 92 3.15 -11.15 -4.74
C HIS A 92 3.27 -9.62 -4.72
N GLY A 93 3.98 -9.04 -3.75
CA GLY A 93 4.18 -7.60 -3.62
C GLY A 93 2.93 -6.84 -3.18
N TYR A 94 2.03 -7.49 -2.43
CA TYR A 94 0.88 -6.89 -1.77
C TYR A 94 1.16 -6.63 -0.29
N ASN A 95 0.63 -5.52 0.21
CA ASN A 95 0.59 -5.20 1.63
C ASN A 95 -0.73 -5.69 2.23
N VAL A 96 -0.69 -6.16 3.48
CA VAL A 96 -1.89 -6.60 4.21
C VAL A 96 -2.22 -5.59 5.31
N ILE A 97 -3.47 -5.14 5.35
CA ILE A 97 -4.00 -4.24 6.40
C ILE A 97 -4.97 -5.05 7.24
N ILE A 98 -4.60 -5.33 8.49
CA ILE A 98 -5.40 -6.15 9.40
C ILE A 98 -6.27 -5.26 10.30
N ALA A 99 -7.56 -5.59 10.40
CA ALA A 99 -8.50 -5.00 11.32
C ALA A 99 -9.26 -6.08 12.10
N GLN A 100 -9.77 -5.75 13.29
CA GLN A 100 -10.53 -6.68 14.12
C GLN A 100 -11.91 -6.14 14.47
N SER A 101 -12.96 -6.95 14.30
CA SER A 101 -14.34 -6.58 14.68
C SER A 101 -14.62 -6.81 16.17
N ARG A 102 -13.92 -7.75 16.82
CA ARG A 102 -14.23 -8.24 18.18
C ARG A 102 -15.70 -8.62 18.32
N GLU A 103 -16.21 -9.35 17.33
CA GLU A 103 -17.60 -9.83 17.25
C GLU A 103 -18.67 -8.74 17.18
N SER A 104 -18.28 -7.47 16.99
CA SER A 104 -19.21 -6.34 16.92
C SER A 104 -19.50 -5.92 15.48
N PHE A 105 -20.80 -5.83 15.15
CA PHE A 105 -21.26 -5.37 13.83
C PHE A 105 -20.84 -3.91 13.54
N ASP A 106 -20.98 -3.01 14.52
CA ASP A 106 -20.60 -1.60 14.35
C ASP A 106 -19.11 -1.45 14.04
N ARG A 107 -18.27 -2.26 14.68
CA ARG A 107 -16.82 -2.26 14.41
C ARG A 107 -16.49 -2.83 13.04
N GLU A 108 -17.21 -3.88 12.63
CA GLU A 108 -17.09 -4.43 11.29
C GLU A 108 -17.35 -3.36 10.22
N ILE A 109 -18.46 -2.63 10.32
CA ILE A 109 -18.80 -1.55 9.38
C ILE A 109 -17.74 -0.44 9.40
N LEU A 110 -17.30 0.01 10.57
CA LEU A 110 -16.25 1.04 10.67
C LEU A 110 -14.92 0.59 10.04
N ASN A 111 -14.53 -0.67 10.27
CA ASN A 111 -13.32 -1.23 9.68
C ASN A 111 -13.41 -1.30 8.16
N LEU A 112 -14.57 -1.68 7.63
CA LEU A 112 -14.80 -1.75 6.19
C LEU A 112 -14.76 -0.37 5.54
N GLN A 113 -15.46 0.61 6.11
CA GLN A 113 -15.39 1.99 5.64
C GLN A 113 -13.95 2.52 5.64
N TYR A 114 -13.19 2.24 6.70
CA TYR A 114 -11.78 2.62 6.80
C TYR A 114 -10.92 1.95 5.71
N LEU A 115 -11.09 0.65 5.48
CA LEU A 115 -10.34 -0.10 4.46
C LEU A 115 -10.69 0.38 3.05
N THR A 116 -11.98 0.54 2.73
CA THR A 116 -12.42 1.03 1.42
C THR A 116 -11.93 2.46 1.16
N SER A 117 -11.92 3.32 2.19
CA SER A 117 -11.38 4.69 2.08
C SER A 117 -9.88 4.74 1.71
N ARG A 118 -9.12 3.68 2.03
CA ARG A 118 -7.69 3.54 1.69
C ARG A 118 -7.47 2.92 0.31
N SER A 119 -8.51 2.75 -0.48
CA SER A 119 -8.46 2.20 -1.85
C SER A 119 -7.81 0.81 -1.89
N ILE A 120 -8.15 -0.08 -0.95
CA ILE A 120 -7.72 -1.48 -1.02
C ILE A 120 -8.13 -2.12 -2.34
N ASP A 121 -7.26 -2.99 -2.87
CA ASP A 121 -7.52 -3.71 -4.13
C ASP A 121 -8.34 -5.00 -3.89
N GLY A 122 -8.46 -5.44 -2.64
CA GLY A 122 -9.23 -6.63 -2.25
C GLY A 122 -9.49 -6.70 -0.75
N LEU A 123 -10.54 -7.45 -0.38
CA LEU A 123 -11.00 -7.62 1.00
C LEU A 123 -11.18 -9.10 1.32
N ILE A 124 -10.68 -9.52 2.47
CA ILE A 124 -10.95 -10.81 3.10
C ILE A 124 -11.60 -10.51 4.46
N ILE A 125 -12.76 -11.08 4.74
CA ILE A 125 -13.50 -10.80 5.97
C ILE A 125 -13.99 -12.08 6.63
N SER A 126 -13.70 -12.22 7.93
CA SER A 126 -14.43 -13.09 8.84
C SER A 126 -15.52 -12.28 9.50
N ILE A 127 -16.75 -12.72 9.32
CA ILE A 127 -17.94 -11.97 9.71
C ILE A 127 -18.16 -12.08 11.22
N SER A 128 -18.52 -10.96 11.84
CA SER A 128 -18.83 -10.87 13.26
C SER A 128 -20.08 -11.70 13.62
N THR A 129 -20.11 -12.25 14.83
CA THR A 129 -21.26 -13.04 15.34
C THR A 129 -22.54 -12.20 15.42
N GLU A 130 -22.43 -10.89 15.66
CA GLU A 130 -23.57 -9.97 15.70
C GLU A 130 -24.13 -9.64 14.30
N THR A 131 -23.41 -9.97 13.22
CA THR A 131 -23.82 -9.67 11.87
C THR A 131 -24.89 -10.65 11.39
N THR A 132 -26.12 -10.15 11.22
CA THR A 132 -27.26 -10.95 10.73
C THR A 132 -27.68 -10.62 9.30
N ASP A 133 -27.26 -9.45 8.78
CA ASP A 133 -27.52 -9.01 7.40
C ASP A 133 -26.19 -8.73 6.70
N PHE A 134 -26.03 -9.27 5.49
CA PHE A 134 -24.81 -9.17 4.68
C PHE A 134 -24.94 -8.18 3.51
N SER A 135 -26.07 -7.45 3.43
CA SER A 135 -26.35 -6.53 2.32
C SER A 135 -25.29 -5.44 2.18
N TYR A 136 -24.72 -4.97 3.29
CA TYR A 136 -23.66 -3.96 3.32
C TYR A 136 -22.39 -4.40 2.56
N LEU A 137 -22.11 -5.70 2.42
CA LEU A 137 -20.96 -6.19 1.66
C LEU A 137 -21.13 -6.05 0.15
N LYS A 138 -22.38 -5.97 -0.34
CA LYS A 138 -22.68 -5.79 -1.76
C LYS A 138 -22.54 -4.35 -2.23
N GLU A 139 -22.48 -3.40 -1.29
CA GLU A 139 -22.40 -1.97 -1.54
C GLU A 139 -20.95 -1.42 -1.46
N LEU A 140 -19.96 -2.30 -1.27
CA LEU A 140 -18.54 -1.98 -1.18
C LEU A 140 -17.89 -1.65 -2.54
#